data_AF-A0AAE4CYX8-F1
#
_entry.id   AF-A0AAE4CYX8-F1
#
_cell.length_a   1.000
_cell.length_b   1.000
_cell.length_c   1.000
_cell.angle_alpha   90.00
_cell.angle_beta   90.00
_cell.angle_gamma   90.00
#
_symmetry.space_group_name_H-M   'P 1'
#
loop_
_entity.id
_entity.type
_entity.pdbx_description
1 polymer ?
#
loop_
_entity_poly.entity_id
_entity_poly.type
_entity_poly.pdbx_seq_one_letter_code
_entity_poly.pdbx_strand_id
1 'polypeptide(L)'
;MDPVQILWAPAGASMPNLGARALVDVTDGDTPNLRMPVRMLSVDTPEVTARSAERAAAIDQDFKQLASWMDEGRAPIGDALAEHLKPRLETGHAGTLHLAQGQAASEFGKANIAARLTRENGTRRNLFVRTADTPFDSNHRLLAYLAPDYSAAERRTMTREQRSTFNLDLVRAGWAAPFVIHPSIPGAADLALLIGAAVEARAARRGIWESAETLLAYEYRSMERLFQITRSLVAGRELTGGPRAWRERYCADMRTRELFGPEDYFRVEPEYRLWLRPDDLRGAIRDLNLVPSASLTLPPG
;
A
#
# COMPACT_ATOMS: atom_id res chain seq x y z
N MET A 1 -31.89 -40.95 14.75
CA MET A 1 -30.99 -39.83 14.45
C MET A 1 -31.30 -38.81 15.52
N ASP A 2 -30.36 -38.57 16.43
CA ASP A 2 -30.61 -37.70 17.58
C ASP A 2 -30.71 -36.23 17.13
N PRO A 3 -31.54 -35.41 17.79
CA PRO A 3 -31.75 -34.03 17.36
C PRO A 3 -30.48 -33.19 17.54
N VAL A 4 -30.05 -32.52 16.48
CA VAL A 4 -28.97 -31.53 16.52
C VAL A 4 -29.49 -30.27 17.22
N GLN A 5 -28.89 -29.95 18.38
CA GLN A 5 -29.35 -28.83 19.23
C GLN A 5 -28.61 -27.51 18.96
N ILE A 6 -27.61 -27.50 18.08
CA ILE A 6 -26.83 -26.32 17.73
C ILE A 6 -27.13 -25.96 16.28
N LEU A 7 -27.76 -24.80 16.08
CA LEU A 7 -27.96 -24.19 14.77
C LEU A 7 -27.03 -22.99 14.66
N TRP A 8 -25.98 -23.14 13.86
CA TRP A 8 -24.95 -22.11 13.66
C TRP A 8 -24.66 -21.95 12.17
N ALA A 9 -24.72 -20.70 11.69
CA ALA A 9 -24.45 -20.35 10.29
C ALA A 9 -23.45 -19.19 10.25
N PRO A 10 -22.14 -19.47 10.31
CA PRO A 10 -21.14 -18.41 10.28
C PRO A 10 -21.15 -17.73 8.91
N ALA A 11 -20.86 -16.42 8.90
CA ALA A 11 -20.56 -15.71 7.66
C ALA A 11 -19.23 -16.25 7.10
N GLY A 12 -19.32 -17.16 6.13
CA GLY A 12 -18.17 -17.64 5.38
C GLY A 12 -17.76 -16.61 4.31
N ALA A 13 -16.48 -16.63 3.92
CA ALA A 13 -16.00 -15.89 2.76
C ALA A 13 -15.46 -16.89 1.73
N SER A 14 -15.98 -16.82 0.51
CA SER A 14 -15.49 -17.66 -0.59
C SER A 14 -14.28 -16.99 -1.24
N MET A 15 -13.16 -17.72 -1.34
CA MET A 15 -12.06 -17.26 -2.17
C MET A 15 -12.41 -17.47 -3.66
N PRO A 16 -12.06 -16.52 -4.56
CA PRO A 16 -12.24 -16.71 -5.99
C PRO A 16 -11.40 -17.89 -6.53
N ASN A 17 -11.88 -18.50 -7.61
CA ASN A 17 -11.43 -19.75 -8.26
C ASN A 17 -9.89 -19.97 -8.29
N LEU A 18 -9.46 -21.24 -8.24
CA LEU A 18 -8.09 -21.77 -8.10
C LEU A 18 -7.05 -21.30 -9.13
N GLY A 19 -7.39 -20.45 -10.11
CA GLY A 19 -6.51 -20.05 -11.22
C GLY A 19 -5.08 -19.69 -10.79
N ALA A 20 -4.89 -18.55 -10.13
CA ALA A 20 -3.57 -18.16 -9.60
C ALA A 20 -3.22 -18.85 -8.25
N ARG A 21 -4.13 -19.70 -7.73
CA ARG A 21 -4.09 -20.33 -6.40
C ARG A 21 -4.13 -21.86 -6.54
N ALA A 22 -3.21 -22.38 -7.34
CA ALA A 22 -3.13 -23.80 -7.64
C ALA A 22 -2.92 -24.64 -6.38
N LEU A 23 -3.48 -25.84 -6.37
CA LEU A 23 -3.10 -26.92 -5.45
C LEU A 23 -1.60 -27.19 -5.63
N VAL A 24 -0.86 -27.13 -4.53
CA VAL A 24 0.57 -27.42 -4.48
C VAL A 24 0.73 -28.92 -4.24
N ASP A 25 0.13 -29.43 -3.18
CA ASP A 25 0.08 -30.86 -2.85
C ASP A 25 -1.05 -31.15 -1.84
N VAL A 26 -1.22 -32.44 -1.52
CA VAL A 26 -2.09 -32.92 -0.45
C VAL A 26 -1.26 -33.86 0.41
N THR A 27 -1.00 -33.46 1.65
CA THR A 27 -0.19 -34.25 2.58
C THR A 27 -1.03 -35.14 3.49
N ASP A 28 -2.18 -34.63 3.92
CA ASP A 28 -3.15 -35.33 4.78
C ASP A 28 -4.56 -35.17 4.21
N GLY A 29 -5.48 -36.06 4.57
CA GLY A 29 -6.85 -36.11 4.06
C GLY A 29 -7.68 -34.85 4.37
N ASP A 30 -7.26 -34.05 5.34
CA ASP A 30 -7.90 -32.80 5.77
C ASP A 30 -7.04 -31.53 5.50
N THR A 31 -5.82 -31.69 4.97
CA THR A 31 -4.84 -30.60 4.85
C THR A 31 -4.25 -30.52 3.43
N PRO A 32 -5.01 -29.99 2.45
CA PRO A 32 -4.46 -29.63 1.14
C PRO A 32 -3.63 -28.33 1.23
N ASN A 33 -2.49 -28.30 0.53
CA ASN A 33 -1.64 -27.11 0.46
C ASN A 33 -1.91 -26.33 -0.82
N LEU A 34 -2.17 -25.04 -0.70
CA LEU A 34 -2.53 -24.16 -1.82
C LEU A 34 -1.51 -23.03 -2.01
N ARG A 35 -1.28 -22.62 -3.26
CA ARG A 35 -0.46 -21.44 -3.56
C ARG A 35 -1.19 -20.18 -3.07
N MET A 36 -0.59 -19.49 -2.10
CA MET A 36 -1.15 -18.26 -1.52
C MET A 36 -0.32 -17.03 -1.91
N PRO A 37 -0.90 -16.04 -2.63
CA PRO A 37 -0.24 -14.76 -2.82
C PRO A 37 -0.13 -14.00 -1.49
N VAL A 38 1.04 -13.41 -1.23
CA VAL A 38 1.29 -12.56 -0.06
C VAL A 38 1.36 -11.10 -0.50
N ARG A 39 0.61 -10.23 0.17
CA ARG A 39 0.80 -8.78 0.12
C ARG A 39 1.64 -8.37 1.33
N MET A 40 2.83 -7.84 1.05
CA MET A 40 3.74 -7.35 2.07
C MET A 40 3.12 -6.16 2.82
N LEU A 41 3.06 -6.26 4.15
CA LEU A 41 2.54 -5.22 5.05
C LEU A 41 3.43 -3.98 5.10
N SER A 42 2.80 -2.84 5.42
CA SER A 42 3.43 -1.55 5.73
C SER A 42 4.27 -0.91 4.63
N VAL A 43 4.17 -1.40 3.41
CA VAL A 43 4.90 -0.89 2.24
C VAL A 43 4.00 -0.80 1.02
N ASP A 44 4.27 0.19 0.18
CA ASP A 44 3.56 0.38 -1.07
C ASP A 44 4.56 0.77 -2.16
N THR A 45 4.78 -0.16 -3.09
CA THR A 45 5.65 0.01 -4.25
C THR A 45 4.85 0.61 -5.40
N PRO A 46 5.47 1.41 -6.29
CA PRO A 46 4.84 1.75 -7.57
C PRO A 46 4.34 0.51 -8.30
N GLU A 47 3.18 0.63 -8.93
CA GLU A 47 2.46 -0.48 -9.52
C GLU A 47 2.85 -0.71 -10.99
N VAL A 48 2.92 -1.97 -11.38
CA VAL A 48 3.08 -2.38 -12.79
C VAL A 48 1.74 -2.67 -13.47
N THR A 49 0.66 -2.08 -12.98
CA THR A 49 -0.73 -2.31 -13.43
C THR A 49 -0.99 -1.81 -14.85
N ALA A 50 -0.20 -0.85 -15.35
CA ALA A 50 -0.22 -0.44 -16.75
C ALA A 50 0.12 -1.61 -17.69
N ARG A 51 0.93 -2.59 -17.25
CA ARG A 51 1.35 -3.82 -17.98
C ARG A 51 2.12 -3.61 -19.29
N SER A 52 2.03 -2.45 -19.93
CA SER A 52 2.75 -2.11 -21.16
C SER A 52 3.12 -0.62 -21.21
N ALA A 53 4.10 -0.29 -22.05
CA ALA A 53 4.54 1.09 -22.26
C ALA A 53 3.44 1.94 -22.90
N GLU A 54 2.65 1.36 -23.81
CA GLU A 54 1.55 2.04 -24.50
C GLU A 54 0.45 2.46 -23.51
N ARG A 55 0.08 1.56 -22.58
CA ARG A 55 -0.90 1.92 -21.54
C ARG A 55 -0.34 2.95 -20.57
N ALA A 56 0.94 2.87 -20.21
CA ALA A 56 1.57 3.88 -19.37
C ALA A 56 1.56 5.28 -20.03
N ALA A 57 1.89 5.35 -21.33
CA ALA A 57 1.80 6.58 -22.11
C ALA A 57 0.35 7.08 -22.25
N ALA A 58 -0.64 6.19 -22.33
CA ALA A 58 -2.05 6.60 -22.28
C ALA A 58 -2.42 7.19 -20.91
N ILE A 59 -1.90 6.65 -19.81
CA ILE A 59 -2.10 7.20 -18.46
C ILE A 59 -1.43 8.57 -18.33
N ASP A 60 -0.28 8.80 -18.96
CA ASP A 60 0.35 10.12 -19.02
C ASP A 60 -0.61 11.18 -19.60
N GLN A 61 -1.31 10.83 -20.69
CA GLN A 61 -2.33 11.72 -21.29
C GLN A 61 -3.56 11.87 -20.39
N ASP A 62 -4.02 10.77 -19.78
CA ASP A 62 -5.13 10.79 -18.82
C ASP A 62 -4.82 11.77 -17.67
N PHE A 63 -3.61 11.73 -17.11
CA PHE A 63 -3.18 12.60 -16.02
C PHE A 63 -2.96 14.05 -16.44
N LYS A 64 -2.40 14.29 -17.63
CA LYS A 64 -2.29 15.65 -18.18
C LYS A 64 -3.66 16.28 -18.39
N GLN A 65 -4.63 15.50 -18.89
CA GLN A 65 -6.02 15.95 -19.03
C GLN A 65 -6.68 16.20 -17.67
N LEU A 66 -6.41 15.34 -16.68
CA LEU A 66 -6.89 15.56 -15.32
C LEU A 66 -6.36 16.87 -14.74
N ALA A 67 -5.07 17.19 -14.92
CA ALA A 67 -4.50 18.46 -14.49
C ALA A 67 -5.21 19.68 -15.11
N SER A 68 -5.54 19.63 -16.40
CA SER A 68 -6.37 20.67 -17.06
C SER A 68 -7.76 20.79 -16.43
N TRP A 69 -8.41 19.66 -16.13
CA TRP A 69 -9.72 19.68 -15.47
C TRP A 69 -9.69 20.17 -14.02
N MET A 70 -8.55 20.04 -13.33
CA MET A 70 -8.35 20.68 -12.03
C MET A 70 -8.32 22.20 -12.17
N ASP A 71 -7.60 22.73 -13.16
CA ASP A 71 -7.56 24.18 -13.44
C ASP A 71 -8.91 24.76 -13.86
N GLU A 72 -9.70 23.98 -14.59
CA GLU A 72 -11.06 24.34 -15.01
C GLU A 72 -12.10 24.21 -13.87
N GLY A 73 -11.73 23.72 -12.68
CA GLY A 73 -12.67 23.48 -11.57
C GLY A 73 -13.65 22.34 -11.83
N ARG A 74 -13.32 21.41 -12.74
CA ARG A 74 -14.21 20.31 -13.17
C ARG A 74 -13.92 19.00 -12.45
N ALA A 75 -12.71 18.83 -11.94
CA ALA A 75 -12.34 17.67 -11.13
C ALA A 75 -12.89 17.83 -9.69
N PRO A 76 -13.58 16.83 -9.11
CA PRO A 76 -14.11 16.89 -7.76
C PRO A 76 -13.02 16.64 -6.70
N ILE A 77 -12.05 17.55 -6.63
CA ILE A 77 -10.90 17.58 -5.72
C ILE A 77 -10.79 18.95 -5.07
N GLY A 78 -10.39 19.02 -3.80
CA GLY A 78 -10.13 20.29 -3.13
C GLY A 78 -8.86 20.98 -3.64
N ASP A 79 -8.89 22.31 -3.70
CA ASP A 79 -7.83 23.16 -4.29
C ASP A 79 -6.43 22.86 -3.74
N ALA A 80 -6.30 22.71 -2.42
CA ALA A 80 -5.00 22.48 -1.78
C ALA A 80 -4.37 21.14 -2.18
N LEU A 81 -5.19 20.10 -2.38
CA LEU A 81 -4.68 18.82 -2.88
C LEU A 81 -4.41 18.87 -4.38
N ALA A 82 -5.23 19.60 -5.14
CA ALA A 82 -4.98 19.83 -6.56
C ALA A 82 -3.64 20.54 -6.78
N GLU A 83 -3.36 21.61 -6.03
CA GLU A 83 -2.09 22.34 -6.05
C GLU A 83 -0.91 21.42 -5.69
N HIS A 84 -1.08 20.54 -4.71
CA HIS A 84 -0.05 19.57 -4.33
C HIS A 84 0.26 18.53 -5.43
N LEU A 85 -0.76 18.04 -6.15
CA LEU A 85 -0.61 16.93 -7.09
C LEU A 85 -0.35 17.38 -8.53
N LYS A 86 -0.91 18.52 -8.94
CA LYS A 86 -0.85 19.03 -10.31
C LYS A 86 0.57 19.08 -10.89
N PRO A 87 1.61 19.57 -10.18
CA PRO A 87 2.97 19.61 -10.72
C PRO A 87 3.52 18.25 -11.13
N ARG A 88 3.00 17.16 -10.57
CA ARG A 88 3.39 15.78 -10.93
C ARG A 88 2.54 15.21 -12.06
N LEU A 89 1.29 15.66 -12.21
CA LEU A 89 0.35 15.19 -13.23
C LEU A 89 0.60 15.86 -14.59
N GLU A 90 0.96 17.14 -14.59
CA GLU A 90 1.13 17.93 -15.81
C GLU A 90 2.43 17.64 -16.58
N THR A 91 3.35 16.91 -15.95
CA THR A 91 4.66 16.55 -16.52
C THR A 91 4.55 15.74 -17.81
N GLY A 92 3.41 15.07 -18.02
CA GLY A 92 3.15 14.24 -19.20
C GLY A 92 3.96 12.94 -19.23
N HIS A 93 4.51 12.49 -18.11
CA HIS A 93 5.26 11.24 -18.00
C HIS A 93 5.06 10.50 -16.66
N ALA A 94 4.05 10.87 -15.87
CA ALA A 94 3.80 10.28 -14.55
C ALA A 94 3.42 8.78 -14.58
N GLY A 95 2.62 8.34 -15.55
CA GLY A 95 2.32 6.94 -15.86
C GLY A 95 3.56 6.15 -16.28
N THR A 96 4.35 6.69 -17.21
CA THR A 96 5.60 6.03 -17.66
C THR A 96 6.64 5.96 -16.54
N LEU A 97 6.81 7.02 -15.76
CA LEU A 97 7.68 7.04 -14.57
C LEU A 97 7.23 6.00 -13.54
N HIS A 98 5.93 5.94 -13.24
CA HIS A 98 5.40 5.00 -12.26
C HIS A 98 5.61 3.54 -12.67
N LEU A 99 5.39 3.22 -13.95
CA LEU A 99 5.67 1.89 -14.48
C LEU A 99 7.15 1.53 -14.37
N ALA A 100 8.06 2.43 -14.79
CA ALA A 100 9.49 2.21 -14.73
C ALA A 100 9.97 1.98 -13.28
N GLN A 101 9.51 2.81 -12.34
CA GLN A 101 9.81 2.65 -10.91
C GLN A 101 9.24 1.34 -10.36
N GLY A 102 8.06 0.92 -10.79
CA GLY A 102 7.45 -0.36 -10.37
C GLY A 102 8.19 -1.58 -10.89
N GLN A 103 8.73 -1.50 -12.11
CA GLN A 103 9.60 -2.52 -12.69
C GLN A 103 10.92 -2.62 -11.92
N ALA A 104 11.58 -1.49 -11.66
CA ALA A 104 12.82 -1.44 -10.88
C ALA A 104 12.63 -1.96 -9.45
N ALA A 105 11.54 -1.58 -8.78
CA ALA A 105 11.18 -2.13 -7.47
C ALA A 105 10.96 -3.65 -7.51
N SER A 106 10.33 -4.16 -8.57
CA SER A 106 10.13 -5.60 -8.78
C SER A 106 11.44 -6.35 -9.01
N GLU A 107 12.36 -5.78 -9.78
CA GLU A 107 13.70 -6.34 -10.03
C GLU A 107 14.52 -6.39 -8.74
N PHE A 108 14.57 -5.27 -7.99
CA PHE A 108 15.21 -5.22 -6.68
C PHE A 108 14.62 -6.26 -5.74
N GLY A 109 13.29 -6.35 -5.63
CA GLY A 109 12.61 -7.31 -4.77
C GLY A 109 12.98 -8.76 -5.09
N LYS A 110 12.99 -9.13 -6.39
CA LYS A 110 13.40 -10.46 -6.85
C LYS A 110 14.86 -10.76 -6.50
N ALA A 111 15.77 -9.83 -6.80
CA ALA A 111 17.19 -9.98 -6.54
C ALA A 111 17.48 -10.10 -5.04
N ASN A 112 16.87 -9.24 -4.22
CA ASN A 112 17.05 -9.23 -2.77
C ASN A 112 16.52 -10.51 -2.12
N ILE A 113 15.34 -10.98 -2.52
CA ILE A 113 14.79 -12.26 -2.04
C ILE A 113 15.70 -13.42 -2.43
N ALA A 114 16.14 -13.49 -3.68
CA ALA A 114 17.03 -14.55 -4.15
C ALA A 114 18.37 -14.55 -3.38
N ALA A 115 18.97 -13.38 -3.19
CA ALA A 115 20.24 -13.23 -2.48
C ALA A 115 20.10 -13.64 -1.01
N ARG A 116 19.14 -13.06 -0.27
CA ARG A 116 19.03 -13.27 1.18
C ARG A 116 18.48 -14.65 1.57
N LEU A 117 17.74 -15.31 0.68
CA LEU A 117 17.32 -16.70 0.90
C LEU A 117 18.42 -17.70 0.55
N THR A 118 19.44 -17.33 -0.21
CA THR A 118 20.53 -18.26 -0.56
C THR A 118 21.58 -18.25 0.55
N ARG A 119 21.91 -19.41 1.11
CA ARG A 119 23.01 -19.59 2.07
C ARG A 119 24.35 -19.60 1.34
N GLU A 120 25.44 -19.43 2.08
CA GLU A 120 26.82 -19.49 1.53
C GLU A 120 27.11 -20.82 0.82
N ASN A 121 26.52 -21.91 1.29
CA ASN A 121 26.62 -23.24 0.68
C ASN A 121 25.68 -23.45 -0.53
N GLY A 122 25.00 -22.41 -1.01
CA GLY A 122 24.07 -22.46 -2.14
C GLY A 122 22.67 -22.99 -1.83
N THR A 123 22.42 -23.52 -0.63
CA THR A 123 21.07 -24.01 -0.26
C THR A 123 20.11 -22.85 0.04
N ARG A 124 18.81 -23.06 -0.17
CA ARG A 124 17.80 -22.05 0.17
C ARG A 124 17.32 -22.14 1.61
N ARG A 125 17.16 -20.98 2.25
CA ARG A 125 16.48 -20.77 3.52
C ARG A 125 14.97 -20.91 3.34
N ASN A 126 14.31 -21.35 4.40
CA ASN A 126 12.86 -21.24 4.50
C ASN A 126 12.46 -19.78 4.68
N LEU A 127 11.17 -19.50 4.48
CA LEU A 127 10.60 -18.17 4.62
C LEU A 127 9.98 -18.02 6.01
N PHE A 128 10.43 -17.02 6.76
CA PHE A 128 9.72 -16.56 7.95
C PHE A 128 8.54 -15.70 7.53
N VAL A 129 7.36 -15.99 8.07
CA VAL A 129 6.11 -15.30 7.77
C VAL A 129 5.47 -14.84 9.08
N ARG A 130 5.23 -13.53 9.21
CA ARG A 130 4.48 -12.96 10.34
C ARG A 130 3.26 -12.21 9.84
N THR A 131 2.07 -12.68 10.20
CA THR A 131 0.80 -12.11 9.74
C THR A 131 0.40 -10.86 10.52
N ALA A 132 -0.52 -10.09 9.93
CA ALA A 132 -1.27 -9.04 10.61
C ALA A 132 -2.36 -9.61 11.54
N ASP A 133 -2.96 -8.73 12.36
CA ASP A 133 -4.15 -9.05 13.17
C ASP A 133 -5.33 -9.48 12.29
N THR A 134 -5.47 -8.85 11.11
CA THR A 134 -6.34 -9.32 10.03
C THR A 134 -5.47 -9.98 8.96
N PRO A 135 -5.41 -11.31 8.89
CA PRO A 135 -4.42 -12.00 8.05
C PRO A 135 -4.73 -11.94 6.55
N PHE A 136 -5.93 -11.53 6.14
CA PHE A 136 -6.33 -11.48 4.73
C PHE A 136 -6.86 -10.12 4.31
N ASP A 137 -6.53 -9.68 3.10
CA ASP A 137 -7.20 -8.54 2.47
C ASP A 137 -8.49 -8.94 1.75
N SER A 138 -9.23 -7.95 1.22
CA SER A 138 -10.46 -8.16 0.45
C SER A 138 -10.24 -8.91 -0.88
N ASN A 139 -8.99 -9.02 -1.34
CA ASN A 139 -8.61 -9.83 -2.49
C ASN A 139 -8.13 -11.22 -2.06
N HIS A 140 -8.35 -11.58 -0.80
CA HIS A 140 -7.95 -12.83 -0.15
C HIS A 140 -6.45 -13.12 -0.24
N ARG A 141 -5.59 -12.09 -0.26
CA ARG A 141 -4.13 -12.27 -0.17
C ARG A 141 -3.72 -12.31 1.29
N LEU A 142 -2.72 -13.13 1.62
CA LEU A 142 -2.14 -13.13 2.96
C LEU A 142 -1.42 -11.80 3.21
N LEU A 143 -1.72 -11.14 4.32
CA LEU A 143 -1.06 -9.93 4.78
C LEU A 143 0.05 -10.30 5.75
N ALA A 144 1.31 -10.13 5.34
CA ALA A 144 2.45 -10.54 6.15
C ALA A 144 3.72 -9.69 5.99
N TYR A 145 4.56 -9.77 7.02
CA TYR A 145 5.99 -9.46 6.94
C TYR A 145 6.76 -10.72 6.60
N LEU A 146 7.69 -10.60 5.66
CA LEU A 146 8.47 -11.73 5.14
C LEU A 146 9.96 -11.52 5.40
N ALA A 147 10.66 -12.56 5.80
CA ALA A 147 12.12 -12.54 5.97
C ALA A 147 12.70 -13.95 5.73
N PRO A 148 14.03 -14.10 5.58
CA PRO A 148 14.64 -15.41 5.72
C PRO A 148 14.39 -15.98 7.12
N ASP A 149 14.06 -17.27 7.21
CA ASP A 149 13.98 -17.96 8.49
C ASP A 149 15.40 -18.32 8.97
N TYR A 150 15.93 -17.48 9.87
CA TYR A 150 17.22 -17.67 10.50
C TYR A 150 17.10 -18.59 11.70
N SER A 151 18.00 -19.56 11.84
CA SER A 151 18.08 -20.43 13.02
C SER A 151 18.36 -19.64 14.31
N ALA A 152 18.09 -20.26 15.47
CA ALA A 152 18.35 -19.60 16.75
C ALA A 152 19.84 -19.23 16.94
N ALA A 153 20.76 -20.04 16.40
CA ALA A 153 22.20 -19.78 16.43
C ALA A 153 22.57 -18.56 15.59
N GLU A 154 22.06 -18.46 14.37
CA GLU A 154 22.27 -17.28 13.51
C GLU A 154 21.71 -16.02 14.14
N ARG A 155 20.48 -16.08 14.69
CA ARG A 155 19.86 -14.90 15.32
C ARG A 155 20.62 -14.36 16.52
N ARG A 156 21.46 -15.16 17.20
CA ARG A 156 22.27 -14.70 18.34
C ARG A 156 23.43 -13.80 17.93
N THR A 157 23.90 -13.93 16.69
CA THR A 157 25.02 -13.12 16.16
C THR A 157 24.53 -11.94 15.32
N MET A 158 23.21 -11.81 15.12
CA MET A 158 22.62 -10.80 14.26
C MET A 158 21.88 -9.71 15.05
N THR A 159 22.04 -8.46 14.61
CA THR A 159 21.22 -7.35 15.09
C THR A 159 19.77 -7.46 14.59
N ARG A 160 18.89 -6.55 15.03
CA ARG A 160 17.51 -6.50 14.53
C ARG A 160 17.48 -6.08 13.05
N GLU A 161 18.35 -5.17 12.67
CA GLU A 161 18.48 -4.61 11.32
C GLU A 161 19.01 -5.65 10.33
N GLN A 162 19.94 -6.50 10.75
CA GLN A 162 20.45 -7.61 9.94
C GLN A 162 19.38 -8.70 9.69
N ARG A 163 18.38 -8.77 10.59
CA ARG A 163 17.21 -9.65 10.45
C ARG A 163 16.03 -8.93 9.81
N SER A 164 16.29 -7.88 9.02
CA SER A 164 15.25 -7.09 8.36
C SER A 164 14.31 -7.97 7.54
N THR A 165 13.07 -7.53 7.44
CA THR A 165 12.09 -8.09 6.52
C THR A 165 12.36 -7.59 5.10
N PHE A 166 11.91 -8.34 4.09
CA PHE A 166 11.91 -7.87 2.71
C PHE A 166 11.08 -6.60 2.54
N ASN A 167 10.05 -6.42 3.38
CA ASN A 167 9.28 -5.19 3.48
C ASN A 167 10.20 -4.00 3.85
N LEU A 168 10.97 -4.12 4.93
CA LEU A 168 11.87 -3.04 5.38
C LEU A 168 12.98 -2.77 4.35
N ASP A 169 13.48 -3.80 3.67
CA ASP A 169 14.51 -3.64 2.65
C ASP A 169 14.02 -2.80 1.46
N LEU A 170 12.77 -2.99 1.02
CA LEU A 170 12.18 -2.17 -0.04
C LEU A 170 12.16 -0.69 0.33
N VAL A 171 11.79 -0.37 1.57
CA VAL A 171 11.78 1.02 2.06
C VAL A 171 13.19 1.58 2.19
N ARG A 172 14.13 0.82 2.78
CA ARG A 172 15.53 1.22 2.97
C ARG A 172 16.24 1.50 1.64
N ALA A 173 15.92 0.73 0.61
CA ALA A 173 16.43 0.91 -0.75
C ALA A 173 15.69 2.03 -1.53
N GLY A 174 14.62 2.60 -0.96
CA GLY A 174 13.83 3.65 -1.60
C GLY A 174 12.87 3.16 -2.69
N TRP A 175 12.63 1.85 -2.81
CA TRP A 175 11.73 1.28 -3.81
C TRP A 175 10.26 1.17 -3.37
N ALA A 176 9.98 1.44 -2.09
CA ALA A 176 8.63 1.55 -1.56
C ALA A 176 8.52 2.73 -0.59
N ALA A 177 7.35 3.37 -0.58
CA ALA A 177 7.00 4.29 0.50
C ALA A 177 6.40 3.50 1.69
N PRO A 178 6.58 3.97 2.93
CA PRO A 178 5.83 3.46 4.07
C PRO A 178 4.33 3.58 3.84
N PHE A 179 3.60 2.51 4.12
CA PHE A 179 2.16 2.46 3.96
C PHE A 179 1.54 1.64 5.09
N VAL A 180 1.70 2.15 6.31
CA VAL A 180 1.19 1.53 7.54
C VAL A 180 -0.33 1.75 7.60
N ILE A 181 -1.08 0.69 7.88
CA ILE A 181 -2.55 0.71 7.92
C ILE A 181 -3.01 0.14 9.26
N HIS A 182 -3.83 0.88 10.01
CA HIS A 182 -4.48 0.36 11.22
C HIS A 182 -5.52 -0.74 10.87
N PRO A 183 -5.65 -1.81 11.68
CA PRO A 183 -4.95 -2.08 12.95
C PRO A 183 -3.55 -2.70 12.80
N SER A 184 -3.12 -3.03 11.58
CA SER A 184 -1.89 -3.77 11.29
C SER A 184 -0.60 -2.91 11.39
N ILE A 185 -0.41 -2.26 12.53
CA ILE A 185 0.74 -1.40 12.81
C ILE A 185 1.93 -2.26 13.28
N PRO A 186 3.16 -2.06 12.74
CA PRO A 186 4.34 -2.73 13.29
C PRO A 186 4.51 -2.47 14.79
N GLY A 187 5.07 -3.43 15.53
CA GLY A 187 5.44 -3.20 16.92
C GLY A 187 6.43 -2.04 17.06
N ALA A 188 6.43 -1.34 18.20
CA ALA A 188 7.12 -0.06 18.39
C ALA A 188 8.58 -0.04 17.87
N ALA A 189 9.38 -1.07 18.17
CA ALA A 189 10.76 -1.15 17.70
C ALA A 189 10.88 -1.29 16.18
N ASP A 190 10.00 -2.06 15.53
CA ASP A 190 10.00 -2.22 14.07
C ASP A 190 9.43 -0.98 13.37
N LEU A 191 8.46 -0.31 13.99
CA LEU A 191 7.91 0.95 13.47
C LEU A 191 8.99 2.04 13.46
N ALA A 192 9.78 2.17 14.54
CA ALA A 192 10.90 3.11 14.58
C ALA A 192 11.94 2.82 13.49
N LEU A 193 12.25 1.54 13.25
CA LEU A 193 13.16 1.14 12.17
C LEU A 193 12.61 1.46 10.78
N LEU A 194 11.32 1.24 10.55
CA LEU A 194 10.65 1.56 9.28
C LEU A 194 10.70 3.07 9.00
N ILE A 195 10.33 3.89 9.98
CA ILE A 195 10.34 5.36 9.87
C ILE A 195 11.76 5.85 9.61
N GLY A 196 12.75 5.40 10.39
CA GLY A 196 14.15 5.79 10.20
C GLY A 196 14.66 5.44 8.79
N ALA A 197 14.39 4.22 8.32
CA ALA A 197 14.76 3.81 6.97
C ALA A 197 14.09 4.66 5.88
N ALA A 198 12.84 5.07 6.07
CA ALA A 198 12.11 5.90 5.13
C ALA A 198 12.66 7.33 5.06
N VAL A 199 12.94 7.94 6.22
CA VAL A 199 13.58 9.25 6.32
C VAL A 199 14.92 9.25 5.61
N GLU A 200 15.76 8.24 5.87
CA GLU A 200 17.07 8.11 5.22
C GLU A 200 16.95 7.91 3.71
N ALA A 201 16.07 7.01 3.25
CA ALA A 201 15.92 6.73 1.83
C ALA A 201 15.44 7.96 1.05
N ARG A 202 14.52 8.74 1.64
CA ARG A 202 14.02 9.97 1.05
C ARG A 202 15.09 11.07 1.05
N ALA A 203 15.76 11.30 2.18
CA ALA A 203 16.83 12.30 2.29
C ALA A 203 17.99 11.99 1.34
N ALA A 204 18.35 10.72 1.18
CA ALA A 204 19.37 10.26 0.25
C ALA A 204 18.88 10.11 -1.20
N ARG A 205 17.62 10.48 -1.51
CA ARG A 205 16.98 10.37 -2.82
C ARG A 205 17.20 9.01 -3.47
N ARG A 206 16.92 7.92 -2.77
CA ARG A 206 17.09 6.55 -3.29
C ARG A 206 15.86 6.08 -4.05
N GLY A 207 16.04 5.33 -5.13
CA GLY A 207 14.96 4.62 -5.81
C GLY A 207 13.87 5.58 -6.31
N ILE A 208 12.62 5.42 -5.84
CA ILE A 208 11.51 6.27 -6.28
C ILE A 208 11.74 7.75 -5.92
N TRP A 209 12.49 8.01 -4.85
CA TRP A 209 12.80 9.35 -4.34
C TRP A 209 13.84 10.10 -5.18
N GLU A 210 14.44 9.46 -6.18
CA GLU A 210 15.33 10.11 -7.14
C GLU A 210 14.60 11.20 -7.93
N SER A 211 13.32 11.00 -8.25
CA SER A 211 12.50 11.99 -8.94
C SER A 211 11.55 12.71 -7.98
N ALA A 212 11.56 14.05 -8.04
CA ALA A 212 10.59 14.88 -7.32
C ALA A 212 9.16 14.76 -7.90
N GLU A 213 9.05 14.27 -9.14
CA GLU A 213 7.79 14.09 -9.87
C GLU A 213 7.12 12.75 -9.55
N THR A 214 7.73 11.90 -8.71
CA THR A 214 7.15 10.62 -8.34
C THR A 214 5.79 10.81 -7.66
N LEU A 215 4.79 10.09 -8.16
CA LEU A 215 3.54 9.87 -7.44
C LEU A 215 3.69 8.60 -6.61
N LEU A 216 3.40 8.69 -5.31
CA LEU A 216 3.33 7.50 -4.47
C LEU A 216 2.22 6.59 -4.98
N ALA A 217 2.33 5.27 -4.78
CA ALA A 217 1.36 4.32 -5.34
C ALA A 217 -0.09 4.57 -4.89
N TYR A 218 -0.31 5.04 -3.67
CA TYR A 218 -1.63 5.54 -3.24
C TYR A 218 -2.12 6.74 -4.06
N GLU A 219 -1.27 7.74 -4.28
CA GLU A 219 -1.59 8.96 -5.03
C GLU A 219 -1.90 8.62 -6.48
N TYR A 220 -1.05 7.78 -7.10
CA TYR A 220 -1.24 7.28 -8.46
C TYR A 220 -2.61 6.60 -8.66
N ARG A 221 -2.95 5.61 -7.82
CA ARG A 221 -4.24 4.91 -7.87
C ARG A 221 -5.42 5.85 -7.64
N SER A 222 -5.26 6.81 -6.72
CA SER A 222 -6.29 7.80 -6.43
C SER A 222 -6.54 8.70 -7.64
N MET A 223 -5.48 9.11 -8.34
CA MET A 223 -5.57 9.96 -9.54
C MET A 223 -6.13 9.22 -10.75
N GLU A 224 -5.81 7.93 -10.94
CA GLU A 224 -6.49 7.13 -11.97
C GLU A 224 -8.00 7.09 -11.74
N ARG A 225 -8.44 6.87 -10.50
CA ARG A 225 -9.87 6.86 -10.15
C ARG A 225 -10.53 8.23 -10.31
N LEU A 226 -9.86 9.28 -9.85
CA LEU A 226 -10.33 10.66 -9.99
C LEU A 226 -10.49 11.02 -11.48
N PHE A 227 -9.55 10.62 -12.34
CA PHE A 227 -9.68 10.79 -13.79
C PHE A 227 -10.92 10.08 -14.33
N GLN A 228 -11.16 8.82 -13.95
CA GLN A 228 -12.35 8.08 -14.40
C GLN A 228 -13.66 8.77 -13.99
N ILE A 229 -13.75 9.24 -12.74
CA ILE A 229 -14.90 9.98 -12.23
C ILE A 229 -15.08 11.30 -12.98
N THR A 230 -14.00 12.09 -13.11
CA THR A 230 -14.04 13.40 -13.78
C THR A 230 -14.44 13.25 -15.24
N ARG A 231 -13.89 12.26 -15.94
CA ARG A 231 -14.25 11.93 -17.34
C ARG A 231 -15.74 11.59 -17.50
N SER A 232 -16.34 10.91 -16.53
CA SER A 232 -17.78 10.63 -16.54
C SER A 232 -18.61 11.90 -16.29
N LEU A 233 -18.24 12.71 -15.30
CA LEU A 233 -18.90 13.99 -15.00
C LEU A 233 -18.86 14.95 -16.19
N VAL A 234 -17.68 15.11 -16.79
CA VAL A 234 -17.44 15.92 -17.99
C VAL A 234 -18.29 15.47 -19.17
N ALA A 235 -18.50 14.16 -19.32
CA ALA A 235 -19.33 13.58 -20.36
C ALA A 235 -20.83 13.54 -20.02
N GLY A 236 -21.25 14.08 -18.87
CA GLY A 236 -22.64 14.03 -18.42
C GLY A 236 -23.16 12.62 -18.11
N ARG A 237 -22.28 11.68 -17.79
CA ARG A 237 -22.63 10.29 -17.47
C ARG A 237 -22.94 10.13 -15.99
N GLU A 238 -23.88 9.26 -15.66
CA GLU A 238 -24.14 8.86 -14.28
C GLU A 238 -22.91 8.18 -13.66
N LEU A 239 -22.69 8.45 -12.37
CA LEU A 239 -21.60 7.86 -11.61
C LEU A 239 -22.10 6.63 -10.85
N THR A 240 -21.31 5.55 -10.89
CA THR A 240 -21.42 4.48 -9.92
C THR A 240 -20.81 4.97 -8.60
N GLY A 241 -21.66 5.44 -7.68
CA GLY A 241 -21.24 6.07 -6.43
C GLY A 241 -21.20 7.60 -6.52
N GLY A 242 -20.49 8.25 -5.60
CA GLY A 242 -20.40 9.71 -5.54
C GLY A 242 -19.17 10.30 -6.23
N PRO A 243 -19.16 11.62 -6.51
CA PRO A 243 -18.00 12.32 -7.08
C PRO A 243 -16.74 12.25 -6.19
N ARG A 244 -16.91 11.90 -4.92
CA ARG A 244 -15.84 11.75 -3.92
C ARG A 244 -15.41 10.29 -3.70
N ALA A 245 -15.91 9.34 -4.48
CA ALA A 245 -15.63 7.90 -4.31
C ALA A 245 -14.16 7.50 -4.55
N TRP A 246 -13.36 8.38 -5.14
CA TRP A 246 -11.91 8.19 -5.27
C TRP A 246 -11.15 8.34 -3.94
N ARG A 247 -11.77 8.96 -2.92
CA ARG A 247 -11.19 9.19 -1.59
C ARG A 247 -11.30 7.92 -0.75
N GLU A 248 -10.19 7.19 -0.58
CA GLU A 248 -10.24 5.86 0.05
C GLU A 248 -9.84 5.81 1.53
N ARG A 249 -9.09 6.81 2.04
CA ARG A 249 -8.44 6.71 3.35
C ARG A 249 -8.33 8.04 4.06
N TYR A 250 -8.42 7.99 5.38
CA TYR A 250 -7.95 9.05 6.26
C TYR A 250 -6.47 8.83 6.56
N CYS A 251 -5.80 9.89 6.99
CA CYS A 251 -4.38 9.86 7.35
C CYS A 251 -4.20 10.47 8.74
N ALA A 252 -3.48 9.80 9.63
CA ALA A 252 -3.03 10.37 10.88
C ALA A 252 -1.52 10.63 10.85
N ASP A 253 -1.06 11.73 11.44
CA ASP A 253 0.36 11.97 11.68
C ASP A 253 0.80 11.21 12.93
N MET A 254 1.68 10.23 12.75
CA MET A 254 2.19 9.38 13.84
C MET A 254 2.95 10.16 14.93
N ARG A 255 3.40 11.40 14.66
CA ARG A 255 4.14 12.24 15.60
C ARG A 255 3.22 13.03 16.52
N THR A 256 2.10 13.51 15.99
CA THR A 256 1.20 14.44 16.69
C THR A 256 -0.13 13.80 17.09
N ARG A 257 -0.49 12.66 16.49
CA ARG A 257 -1.81 12.01 16.55
C ARG A 257 -2.92 12.81 15.89
N GLU A 258 -2.57 13.82 15.11
CA GLU A 258 -3.55 14.61 14.36
C GLU A 258 -4.11 13.78 13.20
N LEU A 259 -5.43 13.77 13.07
CA LEU A 259 -6.20 13.03 12.08
C LEU A 259 -6.68 13.97 10.98
N PHE A 260 -6.26 13.68 9.76
CA PHE A 260 -6.57 14.42 8.54
C PHE A 260 -7.60 13.69 7.69
N GLY A 261 -8.44 14.47 7.02
CA GLY A 261 -9.38 13.98 6.02
C GLY A 261 -8.68 13.39 4.79
N PRO A 262 -9.42 12.69 3.91
CA PRO A 262 -8.84 12.03 2.75
C PRO A 262 -8.17 12.91 1.71
N GLU A 263 -8.39 14.23 1.76
CA GLU A 263 -7.71 15.20 0.88
C GLU A 263 -6.58 15.95 1.57
N ASP A 264 -6.38 15.78 2.88
CA ASP A 264 -5.40 16.51 3.68
C ASP A 264 -4.16 15.66 4.03
N TYR A 265 -4.08 14.41 3.55
CA TYR A 265 -2.97 13.50 3.87
C TYR A 265 -1.60 14.06 3.46
N PHE A 266 -1.55 14.94 2.46
CA PHE A 266 -0.32 15.53 1.94
C PHE A 266 0.34 16.50 2.93
N ARG A 267 -0.40 16.95 3.95
CA ARG A 267 0.14 17.74 5.08
C ARG A 267 1.05 16.93 5.99
N VAL A 268 0.97 15.61 5.90
CA VAL A 268 1.83 14.67 6.64
C VAL A 268 2.90 14.15 5.70
N GLU A 269 4.16 14.23 6.13
CA GLU A 269 5.26 13.68 5.34
C GLU A 269 5.11 12.15 5.20
N PRO A 270 5.42 11.55 4.03
CA PRO A 270 5.16 10.14 3.73
C PRO A 270 5.60 9.15 4.81
N GLU A 271 6.76 9.37 5.41
CA GLU A 271 7.31 8.50 6.47
C GLU A 271 6.50 8.47 7.77
N TYR A 272 5.67 9.49 8.02
CA TYR A 272 4.88 9.63 9.25
C TYR A 272 3.38 9.38 9.04
N ARG A 273 2.97 8.96 7.83
CA ARG A 273 1.57 8.68 7.50
C ARG A 273 1.11 7.35 8.10
N LEU A 274 0.07 7.40 8.91
CA LEU A 274 -0.74 6.23 9.30
C LEU A 274 -2.08 6.27 8.57
N TRP A 275 -2.36 5.26 7.75
CA TRP A 275 -3.58 5.20 6.97
C TRP A 275 -4.71 4.47 7.69
N LEU A 276 -5.91 5.01 7.57
CA LEU A 276 -7.12 4.47 8.18
C LEU A 276 -8.19 4.28 7.11
N ARG A 277 -8.86 3.12 7.11
CA ARG A 277 -10.05 2.92 6.29
C ARG A 277 -11.25 3.61 6.96
N PRO A 278 -12.24 4.08 6.19
CA PRO A 278 -13.46 4.66 6.75
C PRO A 278 -14.15 3.76 7.79
N ASP A 279 -14.20 2.45 7.53
CA ASP A 279 -14.85 1.48 8.42
C ASP A 279 -14.10 1.29 9.75
N ASP A 280 -12.78 1.48 9.73
CA ASP A 280 -11.91 1.31 10.91
C ASP A 280 -11.72 2.62 11.70
N LEU A 281 -12.20 3.75 11.17
CA LEU A 281 -11.88 5.09 11.67
C LEU A 281 -12.26 5.29 13.14
N ARG A 282 -13.46 4.87 13.53
CA ARG A 282 -13.93 5.01 14.93
C ARG A 282 -13.09 4.18 15.89
N GLY A 283 -12.71 2.97 15.47
CA GLY A 283 -11.82 2.10 16.24
C GLY A 283 -10.45 2.74 16.39
N ALA A 284 -9.86 3.22 15.30
CA ALA A 284 -8.56 3.88 15.30
C ALA A 284 -8.51 5.13 16.19
N ILE A 285 -9.55 5.98 16.17
CA ILE A 285 -9.63 7.17 17.04
C ILE A 285 -9.54 6.77 18.51
N ARG A 286 -10.28 5.74 18.92
CA ARG A 286 -10.29 5.23 20.29
C ARG A 286 -8.95 4.58 20.64
N ASP A 287 -8.46 3.69 19.79
CA ASP A 287 -7.31 2.83 20.10
C ASP A 287 -6.00 3.63 20.14
N LEU A 288 -5.90 4.70 19.33
CA LEU A 288 -4.68 5.49 19.17
C LEU A 288 -4.79 6.90 19.76
N ASN A 289 -5.93 7.25 20.36
CA ASN A 289 -6.22 8.58 20.89
C ASN A 289 -5.99 9.69 19.84
N LEU A 290 -6.53 9.50 18.64
CA LEU A 290 -6.38 10.46 17.54
C LEU A 290 -7.22 11.70 17.76
N VAL A 291 -6.69 12.85 17.36
CA VAL A 291 -7.35 14.15 17.47
C VAL A 291 -7.67 14.68 16.07
N PRO A 292 -8.94 14.96 15.73
CA PRO A 292 -9.29 15.56 14.44
C PRO A 292 -8.54 16.86 14.18
N SER A 293 -8.02 17.04 12.96
CA SER A 293 -7.47 18.32 12.52
C SER A 293 -8.55 19.40 12.49
N ALA A 294 -8.13 20.67 12.49
CA ALA A 294 -9.05 21.79 12.29
C ALA A 294 -9.82 21.66 10.95
N SER A 295 -9.15 21.22 9.88
CA SER A 295 -9.79 21.03 8.57
C SER A 295 -10.84 19.93 8.54
N LEU A 296 -10.78 18.96 9.46
CA LEU A 296 -11.75 17.87 9.53
C LEU A 296 -13.01 18.26 10.34
N THR A 297 -12.91 19.28 11.20
CA THR A 297 -13.98 19.71 12.10
C THR A 297 -14.75 20.93 11.58
N LEU A 298 -14.17 21.68 10.66
CA LEU A 298 -14.83 22.79 9.99
C LEU A 298 -15.75 22.25 8.87
N PRO A 299 -16.97 22.80 8.71
CA PRO A 299 -17.80 22.48 7.56
C PRO A 299 -17.05 22.86 6.27
N PRO A 300 -17.21 22.11 5.16
CA PRO A 300 -16.63 22.49 3.89
C PRO A 300 -17.15 23.89 3.52
N GLY A 301 -16.22 24.85 3.37
CA GLY A 301 -16.49 26.18 2.84
C GLY A 301 -16.85 26.14 1.36
#